data_AF-A0AA43D4W9-F1
#
_entry.id   AF-A0AA43D4W9-F1
#
_cell.length_a   1.000
_cell.length_b   1.000
_cell.length_c   1.000
_cell.angle_alpha   90.00
_cell.angle_beta   90.00
_cell.angle_gamma   90.00
#
_symmetry.space_group_name_H-M   'P 1'
#
loop_
_entity.id
_entity.type
_entity.pdbx_description
1 polymer ?
#
loop_
_entity_poly.entity_id
_entity_poly.type
_entity_poly.pdbx_seq_one_letter_code
_entity_poly.pdbx_strand_id
1 'polypeptide(L)'
;MKTKRNILTVTRLNRLRAQGYSCESNAQLSEMAFGIRFAYRSCVIVLLVATATQSTAVFSVMLGIAFLGIVLPNHPFDYVYNYALRHWMKKPKLPERSKQLKFACVIATTWLASIVYLMSTMHITVALLLAGTLTFVAVLTSTIDLCVPSLIYNALFSNKGVTPIKIQ
;
A
#
# COMPACT_ATOMS: atom_id res chain seq x y z
N MET A 1 -18.26 13.90 25.79
CA MET A 1 -17.49 12.74 26.30
C MET A 1 -16.29 12.51 25.37
N LYS A 2 -15.07 12.91 25.76
CA LYS A 2 -13.85 12.71 24.95
C LYS A 2 -13.47 11.22 25.03
N THR A 3 -13.84 10.45 24.01
CA THR A 3 -13.45 9.04 23.91
C THR A 3 -11.92 8.96 23.96
N LYS A 4 -11.40 8.16 24.89
CA LYS A 4 -9.97 7.82 25.01
C LYS A 4 -9.52 7.33 23.63
N ARG A 5 -8.81 8.17 22.86
CA ARG A 5 -8.34 7.76 21.53
C ARG A 5 -7.32 6.64 21.76
N ASN A 6 -7.63 5.44 21.31
CA ASN A 6 -6.68 4.33 21.29
C ASN A 6 -5.58 4.69 20.28
N ILE A 7 -4.51 5.30 20.79
CA ILE A 7 -3.32 5.63 20.01
C ILE A 7 -2.63 4.31 19.66
N LEU A 8 -2.16 4.21 18.41
CA LEU A 8 -1.38 3.06 17.96
C LEU A 8 -0.05 2.95 18.72
N THR A 9 0.51 1.74 18.76
CA THR A 9 1.85 1.53 19.31
C THR A 9 2.90 2.31 18.52
N VAL A 10 3.97 2.74 19.19
CA VAL A 10 5.08 3.50 18.59
C VAL A 10 5.66 2.79 17.36
N THR A 11 5.84 1.46 17.43
CA THR A 11 6.32 0.64 16.31
C THR A 11 5.43 0.78 15.08
N ARG A 12 4.10 0.77 15.25
CA ARG A 12 3.17 0.92 14.13
C ARG A 12 3.16 2.33 13.57
N LEU A 13 3.21 3.34 14.45
CA LEU A 13 3.33 4.75 14.02
C LEU A 13 4.61 4.96 13.20
N ASN A 14 5.74 4.41 13.63
CA ASN A 14 7.01 4.51 12.91
C ASN A 14 6.97 3.84 11.54
N ARG A 15 6.30 2.69 11.43
CA ARG A 15 6.09 2.01 10.13
C ARG A 15 5.20 2.81 9.18
N LEU A 16 4.14 3.43 9.69
CA LEU A 16 3.31 4.33 8.90
C LEU A 16 4.09 5.59 8.50
N ARG A 17 4.92 6.17 9.38
CA ARG A 17 5.81 7.29 9.02
C ARG A 17 6.84 6.91 7.98
N ALA A 18 7.37 5.69 8.00
CA ALA A 18 8.28 5.20 6.98
C ALA A 18 7.62 5.14 5.58
N GLN A 19 6.29 5.04 5.52
CA GLN A 19 5.50 5.16 4.29
C GLN A 19 5.26 6.63 3.87
N GLY A 20 5.78 7.62 4.59
CA GLY A 20 5.68 9.04 4.24
C GLY A 20 4.56 9.82 4.93
N TYR A 21 3.88 9.26 5.93
CA TYR A 21 2.88 9.98 6.75
C TYR A 21 3.51 10.75 7.93
N SER A 22 4.50 11.62 7.66
CA SER A 22 5.34 12.25 8.71
C SER A 22 4.80 13.56 9.29
N CYS A 23 3.95 14.28 8.58
CA CYS A 23 3.43 15.61 9.01
C CYS A 23 2.23 15.51 9.97
N GLU A 24 1.85 14.30 10.38
CA GLU A 24 0.63 14.00 11.12
C GLU A 24 0.92 13.76 12.60
N SER A 25 0.06 14.28 13.48
CA SER A 25 0.14 13.93 14.91
C SER A 25 -0.12 12.43 15.12
N ASN A 26 0.44 11.85 16.20
CA ASN A 26 0.20 10.44 16.55
C ASN A 26 -1.28 10.08 16.60
N ALA A 27 -2.13 11.02 17.06
CA ALA A 27 -3.57 10.84 17.12
C ALA A 27 -4.22 10.85 15.73
N GLN A 28 -3.88 11.81 14.87
CA GLN A 28 -4.39 11.87 13.48
C GLN A 28 -3.96 10.63 12.69
N LEU A 29 -2.70 10.23 12.79
CA LEU A 29 -2.18 9.05 12.10
C LEU A 29 -2.87 7.77 12.58
N SER A 30 -3.15 7.67 13.88
CA SER A 30 -3.90 6.54 14.45
C SER A 30 -5.34 6.47 13.93
N GLU A 31 -6.00 7.62 13.76
CA GLU A 31 -7.36 7.68 13.22
C GLU A 31 -7.43 7.27 11.74
N MET A 32 -6.41 7.63 10.96
CA MET A 32 -6.31 7.28 9.53
C MET A 32 -5.89 5.82 9.28
N ALA A 33 -5.32 5.14 10.27
CA ALA A 33 -4.74 3.81 10.10
C ALA A 33 -5.73 2.76 9.55
N PHE A 34 -7.03 2.90 9.84
CA PHE A 34 -8.03 2.04 9.23
C PHE A 34 -8.13 2.25 7.71
N GLY A 35 -8.21 3.50 7.25
CA GLY A 35 -8.29 3.82 5.82
C GLY A 35 -7.03 3.39 5.07
N ILE A 36 -5.85 3.61 5.68
CA ILE A 36 -4.57 3.16 5.13
C ILE A 36 -4.58 1.63 4.91
N ARG A 37 -5.05 0.87 5.92
CA ARG A 37 -5.14 -0.59 5.82
C ARG A 37 -6.21 -1.08 4.86
N PHE A 38 -7.30 -0.35 4.70
CA PHE A 38 -8.37 -0.70 3.76
C PHE A 38 -7.78 -0.88 2.36
N ALA A 39 -7.02 0.10 1.86
CA ALA A 39 -6.44 0.03 0.53
C ALA A 39 -5.50 -1.18 0.34
N TYR A 40 -4.64 -1.46 1.33
CA TYR A 40 -3.75 -2.63 1.28
C TYR A 40 -4.50 -3.95 1.33
N ARG A 41 -5.54 -4.06 2.18
CA ARG A 41 -6.36 -5.27 2.30
C ARG A 41 -7.15 -5.53 1.03
N SER A 42 -7.73 -4.50 0.41
CA SER A 42 -8.41 -4.62 -0.88
C SER A 42 -7.46 -5.15 -1.96
N CYS A 43 -6.24 -4.61 -2.04
CA CYS A 43 -5.22 -5.09 -2.96
C CYS A 43 -4.88 -6.57 -2.73
N VAL A 44 -4.63 -6.96 -1.47
CA VAL A 44 -4.33 -8.35 -1.09
C VAL A 44 -5.47 -9.30 -1.47
N ILE A 45 -6.72 -8.93 -1.21
CA ILE A 45 -7.88 -9.77 -1.53
C ILE A 45 -7.94 -10.01 -3.04
N VAL A 46 -7.79 -8.97 -3.86
CA VAL A 46 -7.84 -9.12 -5.32
C VAL A 46 -6.65 -9.92 -5.84
N LEU A 47 -5.44 -9.75 -5.27
CA LEU A 47 -4.28 -10.58 -5.62
C LEU A 47 -4.47 -12.06 -5.27
N LEU A 48 -5.07 -12.36 -4.11
CA LEU A 48 -5.40 -13.73 -3.71
C LEU A 48 -6.41 -14.35 -4.68
N VAL A 49 -7.45 -13.61 -5.05
CA VAL A 49 -8.42 -14.04 -6.07
C VAL A 49 -7.73 -14.28 -7.42
N ALA A 50 -6.89 -13.36 -7.88
CA ALA A 50 -6.15 -13.50 -9.13
C ALA A 50 -5.26 -14.74 -9.15
N THR A 51 -4.55 -14.98 -8.04
CA THR A 51 -3.64 -16.11 -7.88
C THR A 51 -4.40 -17.44 -7.80
N ALA A 52 -5.46 -17.50 -6.99
CA ALA A 52 -6.27 -18.71 -6.82
C ALA A 52 -7.01 -19.09 -8.12
N THR A 53 -7.48 -18.10 -8.87
CA THR A 53 -8.16 -18.31 -10.16
C THR A 53 -7.19 -18.42 -11.34
N GLN A 54 -5.90 -18.17 -11.14
CA GLN A 54 -4.88 -18.08 -12.19
C GLN A 54 -5.33 -17.19 -13.36
N SER A 55 -6.01 -16.08 -13.06
CA SER A 55 -6.64 -15.24 -14.07
C SER A 55 -5.72 -14.12 -14.53
N THR A 56 -5.18 -14.24 -15.76
CA THR A 56 -4.41 -13.17 -16.42
C THR A 56 -5.21 -11.87 -16.51
N ALA A 57 -6.53 -11.97 -16.70
CA ALA A 57 -7.41 -10.80 -16.75
C ALA A 57 -7.44 -10.05 -15.42
N VAL A 58 -7.59 -10.76 -14.29
CA VAL A 58 -7.59 -10.13 -12.96
C VAL A 58 -6.21 -9.53 -12.63
N PHE A 59 -5.11 -10.21 -12.98
CA PHE A 59 -3.77 -9.62 -12.86
C PHE A 59 -3.58 -8.37 -13.73
N SER A 60 -4.16 -8.34 -14.94
CA SER A 60 -4.12 -7.17 -15.82
C SER A 60 -4.91 -5.99 -15.25
N VAL A 61 -6.05 -6.24 -14.62
CA VAL A 61 -6.81 -5.21 -13.88
C VAL A 61 -5.96 -4.67 -12.72
N MET A 62 -5.32 -5.56 -11.95
CA MET A 62 -4.43 -5.14 -10.85
C MET A 62 -3.24 -4.33 -11.35
N LEU A 63 -2.66 -4.68 -12.50
CA LEU A 63 -1.61 -3.92 -13.16
C LEU A 63 -2.09 -2.48 -13.46
N GLY A 64 -3.29 -2.34 -14.05
CA GLY A 64 -3.91 -1.05 -14.30
C GLY A 64 -4.12 -0.24 -13.01
N ILE A 65 -4.63 -0.88 -11.96
CA ILE A 65 -4.83 -0.25 -10.64
C ILE A 65 -3.50 0.25 -10.05
N ALA A 66 -2.46 -0.58 -10.08
CA ALA A 66 -1.14 -0.22 -9.58
C ALA A 66 -0.53 0.95 -10.36
N PHE A 67 -0.65 0.92 -11.69
CA PHE A 67 -0.19 2.00 -12.56
C PHE A 67 -0.92 3.32 -12.26
N LEU A 68 -2.25 3.28 -12.12
CA LEU A 68 -3.03 4.45 -11.72
C LEU A 68 -2.61 4.99 -10.36
N GLY A 69 -2.18 4.14 -9.44
CA GLY A 69 -1.61 4.55 -8.15
C GLY A 69 -0.31 5.36 -8.24
N ILE A 70 0.40 5.31 -9.38
CA ILE A 70 1.58 6.13 -9.67
C ILE A 70 1.14 7.51 -10.15
N VAL A 71 0.25 7.52 -11.16
CA VAL A 71 -0.15 8.71 -11.91
C VAL A 71 -1.06 9.61 -11.09
N LEU A 72 -2.04 9.03 -10.41
CA LEU A 72 -3.05 9.79 -9.66
C LEU A 72 -2.48 10.31 -8.32
N PRO A 73 -3.10 11.36 -7.74
CA PRO A 73 -2.77 11.81 -6.38
C PRO A 73 -3.01 10.74 -5.31
N ASN A 74 -4.03 9.90 -5.50
CA ASN A 74 -4.41 8.81 -4.61
C ASN A 74 -4.54 7.49 -5.37
N HIS A 75 -4.37 6.37 -4.69
CA HIS A 75 -4.57 5.06 -5.31
C HIS A 75 -6.07 4.79 -5.52
N PRO A 76 -6.48 4.01 -6.55
CA PRO A 76 -7.90 3.70 -6.78
C PRO A 76 -8.68 3.26 -5.53
N PHE A 77 -8.12 2.37 -4.71
CA PHE A 77 -8.75 1.98 -3.44
C PHE A 77 -8.84 3.09 -2.38
N ASP A 78 -7.92 4.05 -2.38
CA ASP A 78 -8.01 5.21 -1.49
C ASP A 78 -9.19 6.11 -1.91
N TYR A 79 -9.49 6.20 -3.21
CA TYR A 79 -10.69 6.90 -3.68
C TYR A 79 -11.97 6.21 -3.23
N VAL A 80 -12.02 4.87 -3.31
CA VAL A 80 -13.16 4.10 -2.79
C VAL A 80 -13.35 4.38 -1.29
N TYR A 81 -12.26 4.39 -0.51
CA TYR A 81 -12.32 4.75 0.90
C TYR A 81 -12.81 6.20 1.10
N ASN A 82 -12.19 7.15 0.41
CA ASN A 82 -12.41 8.57 0.61
C ASN A 82 -13.81 9.01 0.17
N TYR A 83 -14.40 8.42 -0.86
CA TYR A 83 -15.71 8.84 -1.37
C TYR A 83 -16.88 8.02 -0.86
N ALA A 84 -16.67 6.78 -0.43
CA ALA A 84 -17.75 5.94 0.11
C ALA A 84 -17.54 5.67 1.60
N LEU A 85 -16.49 4.93 1.94
CA LEU A 85 -16.39 4.29 3.25
C LEU A 85 -16.17 5.29 4.40
N ARG A 86 -15.41 6.37 4.17
CA ARG A 86 -15.13 7.38 5.22
C ARG A 86 -16.40 8.05 5.73
N HIS A 87 -17.38 8.28 4.85
CA HIS A 87 -18.62 8.97 5.17
C HIS A 87 -19.52 8.08 6.03
N TRP A 88 -19.63 6.80 5.67
CA TRP A 88 -20.38 5.83 6.46
C TRP A 88 -19.77 5.61 7.84
N MET A 89 -18.44 5.54 7.93
CA MET A 89 -17.73 5.28 9.19
C MET A 89 -17.41 6.52 10.02
N LYS A 90 -17.72 7.73 9.53
CA LYS A 90 -17.34 9.02 10.13
C LYS A 90 -15.83 9.09 10.46
N LYS A 91 -14.99 8.70 9.50
CA LYS A 91 -13.52 8.66 9.61
C LYS A 91 -12.84 9.78 8.82
N PRO A 92 -11.61 10.18 9.19
CA PRO A 92 -10.88 11.20 8.45
C PRO A 92 -10.59 10.78 7.01
N LYS A 93 -10.47 11.77 6.12
CA LYS A 93 -10.05 11.58 4.74
C LYS A 93 -8.56 11.25 4.71
N LEU A 94 -8.16 10.31 3.85
CA LEU A 94 -6.75 10.05 3.58
C LEU A 94 -6.14 11.19 2.74
N PRO A 95 -4.93 11.67 3.07
CA PRO A 95 -4.21 12.63 2.26
C PRO A 95 -3.69 11.96 0.98
N GLU A 96 -3.17 12.79 0.07
CA GLU A 96 -2.50 12.31 -1.14
C GLU A 96 -1.30 11.41 -0.82
N ARG A 97 -1.03 10.45 -1.70
CA ARG A 97 0.04 9.48 -1.49
C ARG A 97 1.42 10.13 -1.59
N SER A 98 2.25 9.81 -0.60
CA SER A 98 3.66 10.20 -0.54
C SER A 98 4.48 9.63 -1.70
N LYS A 99 5.69 10.16 -1.90
CA LYS A 99 6.65 9.63 -2.88
C LYS A 99 7.03 8.17 -2.60
N GLN A 100 7.13 7.79 -1.32
CA GLN A 100 7.38 6.42 -0.88
C GLN A 100 6.30 5.46 -1.39
N LEU A 101 5.02 5.83 -1.24
CA LEU A 101 3.91 4.99 -1.67
C LEU A 101 3.76 4.96 -3.19
N LYS A 102 4.07 6.06 -3.87
CA LYS A 102 4.13 6.06 -5.34
C LYS A 102 5.25 5.16 -5.86
N PHE A 103 6.42 5.18 -5.22
CA PHE A 103 7.51 4.24 -5.51
C PHE A 103 7.10 2.78 -5.28
N ALA A 104 6.37 2.50 -4.20
CA ALA A 104 5.79 1.17 -3.98
C ALA A 104 4.86 0.75 -5.13
N CYS A 105 4.06 1.67 -5.67
CA CYS A 105 3.20 1.41 -6.82
C CYS A 105 3.99 1.17 -8.10
N VAL A 106 5.14 1.85 -8.31
CA VAL A 106 6.07 1.57 -9.43
C VAL A 106 6.57 0.14 -9.36
N ILE A 107 7.11 -0.28 -8.21
CA ILE A 107 7.59 -1.66 -8.03
C ILE A 107 6.46 -2.66 -8.27
N ALA A 108 5.28 -2.42 -7.69
CA ALA A 108 4.12 -3.31 -7.87
C ALA A 108 3.70 -3.39 -9.34
N THR A 109 3.71 -2.27 -10.07
CA THR A 109 3.36 -2.20 -11.50
C THR A 109 4.33 -3.02 -12.34
N THR A 110 5.64 -2.83 -12.16
CA THR A 110 6.65 -3.61 -12.88
C THR A 110 6.54 -5.10 -12.56
N TRP A 111 6.31 -5.46 -11.30
CA TRP A 111 6.15 -6.85 -10.88
C TRP A 111 4.90 -7.50 -11.50
N LEU A 112 3.77 -6.79 -11.47
CA LEU A 112 2.53 -7.26 -12.09
C LEU A 112 2.65 -7.37 -13.60
N ALA A 113 3.36 -6.47 -14.27
CA ALA A 113 3.63 -6.57 -15.70
C ALA A 113 4.41 -7.85 -16.03
N SER A 114 5.43 -8.19 -15.23
CA SER A 114 6.17 -9.44 -15.38
C SER A 114 5.27 -10.67 -15.17
N ILE A 115 4.38 -10.65 -14.18
CA ILE A 115 3.42 -11.75 -13.94
C ILE A 115 2.49 -11.91 -15.16
N VAL A 116 1.88 -10.83 -15.63
CA VAL A 116 0.98 -10.84 -16.79
C VAL A 116 1.70 -11.36 -18.04
N TYR A 117 2.94 -10.92 -18.28
CA TYR A 117 3.77 -11.39 -19.38
C TYR A 117 4.07 -12.89 -19.29
N LEU A 118 4.50 -13.39 -18.12
CA LEU A 118 4.79 -14.82 -17.95
C LEU A 118 3.54 -15.69 -18.09
N MET A 119 2.38 -15.18 -17.66
CA MET A 119 1.11 -15.87 -17.88
C MET A 119 0.71 -15.91 -19.35
N SER A 120 0.97 -14.85 -20.13
CA SER A 120 0.67 -14.83 -21.57
C SER A 120 1.62 -15.71 -22.39
N THR A 121 2.85 -15.94 -21.93
CA THR A 121 3.81 -16.87 -22.57
C THR A 121 3.77 -18.28 -22.00
N MET A 122 2.71 -18.65 -21.26
CA MET A 122 2.49 -19.99 -20.69
C MET A 122 3.55 -20.45 -19.65
N HIS A 123 4.31 -19.54 -19.06
CA HIS A 123 5.25 -19.82 -17.95
C HIS A 123 4.54 -19.73 -16.58
N ILE A 124 3.46 -20.49 -16.42
CA ILE A 124 2.53 -20.36 -15.30
C ILE A 124 3.19 -20.57 -13.94
N THR A 125 4.09 -21.56 -13.79
CA THR A 125 4.76 -21.83 -12.51
C THR A 125 5.56 -20.63 -12.02
N VAL A 126 6.35 -19.99 -12.89
CA VAL A 126 7.16 -18.82 -12.54
C VAL A 126 6.25 -17.63 -12.22
N ALA A 127 5.19 -17.44 -13.00
CA ALA A 127 4.21 -16.39 -12.75
C ALA A 127 3.55 -16.54 -11.37
N LEU A 128 3.16 -17.75 -10.99
CA LEU A 128 2.53 -18.03 -9.69
C LEU A 128 3.51 -17.89 -8.53
N LEU A 129 4.78 -18.26 -8.69
CA LEU A 129 5.81 -17.98 -7.68
C LEU A 129 5.96 -16.48 -7.45
N LEU A 130 6.07 -15.69 -8.53
CA LEU A 130 6.15 -14.24 -8.44
C LEU A 130 4.88 -13.62 -7.83
N ALA A 131 3.70 -14.11 -8.20
CA ALA A 131 2.43 -13.65 -7.64
C ALA A 131 2.31 -14.00 -6.15
N GLY A 132 2.76 -15.19 -5.75
CA GLY A 132 2.82 -15.62 -4.35
C GLY A 132 3.74 -14.73 -3.52
N THR A 133 4.95 -14.45 -4.03
CA THR A 133 5.89 -13.53 -3.36
C THR A 133 5.32 -12.11 -3.25
N LEU A 134 4.75 -11.57 -4.33
CA LEU A 134 4.11 -10.25 -4.32
C LEU A 134 2.98 -10.19 -3.29
N THR A 135 2.13 -11.22 -3.26
CA THR A 135 1.02 -11.35 -2.31
C THR A 135 1.53 -11.39 -0.88
N PHE A 136 2.59 -12.16 -0.59
CA PHE A 136 3.20 -12.21 0.74
C PHE A 136 3.69 -10.83 1.22
N VAL A 137 4.39 -10.08 0.36
CA VAL A 137 4.85 -8.72 0.68
C VAL A 137 3.66 -7.77 0.91
N ALA A 138 2.59 -7.89 0.12
CA ALA A 138 1.37 -7.11 0.29
C ALA A 138 0.65 -7.44 1.61
N VAL A 139 0.61 -8.72 2.00
CA VAL A 139 0.06 -9.18 3.28
C VAL A 139 0.78 -8.54 4.46
N LEU A 140 2.13 -8.49 4.45
CA LEU A 140 2.90 -7.82 5.51
C LEU A 140 2.50 -6.36 5.68
N THR A 141 2.35 -5.63 4.57
CA THR A 141 1.93 -4.23 4.61
C THR A 141 0.50 -4.09 5.15
N SER A 142 -0.41 -4.98 4.74
CA SER A 142 -1.84 -4.92 5.14
C SER A 142 -2.11 -5.31 6.60
N THR A 143 -1.22 -6.11 7.20
CA THR A 143 -1.39 -6.68 8.55
C THR A 143 -0.63 -5.90 9.61
N ILE A 144 0.65 -5.61 9.34
CA ILE A 144 1.58 -5.04 10.31
C ILE A 144 2.15 -3.67 9.89
N ASP A 145 1.59 -3.08 8.83
CA ASP A 145 1.97 -1.77 8.27
C ASP A 145 3.44 -1.73 7.75
N LEU A 146 4.06 -2.89 7.53
CA LEU A 146 5.44 -3.00 7.06
C LEU A 146 5.48 -2.97 5.53
N CYS A 147 5.79 -1.80 4.97
CA CYS A 147 5.94 -1.61 3.52
C CYS A 147 7.41 -1.69 3.10
N VAL A 148 7.86 -2.87 2.65
CA VAL A 148 9.24 -3.10 2.21
C VAL A 148 9.69 -2.09 1.12
N PRO A 149 8.89 -1.81 0.07
CA PRO A 149 9.26 -0.79 -0.92
C PRO A 149 9.50 0.61 -0.33
N SER A 150 8.74 1.01 0.69
CA SER A 150 8.95 2.32 1.34
C SER A 150 10.26 2.35 2.13
N LEU A 151 10.65 1.24 2.76
CA LEU A 151 11.95 1.12 3.42
C LEU A 151 13.10 1.19 2.42
N ILE A 152 12.97 0.52 1.27
CA ILE A 152 13.94 0.60 0.17
C ILE A 152 14.06 2.04 -0.33
N TYR A 153 12.93 2.72 -0.55
CA TYR A 153 12.93 4.14 -0.94
C TYR A 153 13.69 4.99 0.08
N ASN A 154 13.39 4.84 1.37
CA ASN A 154 14.08 5.59 2.40
C ASN A 154 15.58 5.25 2.43
N ALA A 155 15.99 4.00 2.26
CA ALA A 155 17.41 3.64 2.19
C ALA A 155 18.13 4.29 0.99
N LEU A 156 17.49 4.34 -0.17
CA LEU A 156 18.06 4.91 -1.40
C LEU A 156 18.13 6.45 -1.36
N PHE A 157 17.12 7.10 -0.77
CA PHE A 157 16.96 8.57 -0.85
C PHE A 157 17.23 9.30 0.47
N SER A 158 17.23 8.64 1.63
CA SER A 158 17.52 9.27 2.93
C SER A 158 19.01 9.50 3.17
N ASN A 159 19.90 8.88 2.38
CA ASN A 159 21.34 9.17 2.37
C ASN A 159 21.72 10.45 1.58
N LYS A 160 20.74 11.13 0.98
CA LYS A 160 20.93 12.41 0.26
C LYS A 160 20.17 13.53 0.97
N GLY A 161 20.67 13.95 2.13
CA GLY A 161 20.33 15.26 2.74
C GLY A 161 18.90 15.46 3.25
N VAL A 162 18.11 14.40 3.44
CA VAL A 162 16.80 14.50 4.10
C VAL A 162 17.03 14.32 5.60
N THR A 163 16.87 15.41 6.35
CA THR A 163 16.96 15.43 7.82
C THR A 163 16.29 14.20 8.42
N PRO A 164 16.95 13.49 9.35
CA PRO A 164 16.35 12.34 10.00
C PRO A 164 15.04 12.78 10.63
N ILE A 165 13.97 12.03 10.35
CA ILE A 165 12.67 12.19 11.00
C ILE A 165 12.93 12.16 12.51
N LYS A 166 12.91 13.33 13.17
CA LYS A 166 13.05 13.41 14.62
C LYS A 166 11.85 12.69 15.21
N ILE A 167 12.12 11.52 15.77
CA ILE A 167 11.18 10.75 16.59
C ILE A 167 11.07 11.54 17.90
N GLN A 168 9.99 12.31 18.06
CA GLN A 168 9.54 12.85 19.34
C GLN A 168 8.41 11.98 19.89
#